data_AF-A0A379VVG1-F1
#
_entry.id   AF-A0A379VVG1-F1
#
_cell.length_a   1.000
_cell.length_b   1.000
_cell.length_c   1.000
_cell.angle_alpha   90.00
_cell.angle_beta   90.00
_cell.angle_gamma   90.00
#
_symmetry.space_group_name_H-M   'P 1'
#
loop_
_entity.id
_entity.type
_entity.pdbx_description
1 polymer ?
#
loop_
_entity_poly.entity_id
_entity_poly.type
_entity_poly.pdbx_seq_one_letter_code
_entity_poly.pdbx_strand_id
1 'polypeptide(L)'
;MPHAGVIAQEVRDVLPEASGSFTKYVDLPGPTQDGTPLREEERFYSVDYAGITALLVQAFKEMDEKITKLEEQQKQIDELKELVQKLLDNK
;
A
#
# COMPACT_ATOMS: atom_id res chain seq x y z
N MET A 1 -14.40 0.09 19.75
CA MET A 1 -13.00 -0.37 19.60
C MET A 1 -12.43 0.28 18.35
N PRO A 2 -11.20 0.82 18.34
CA PRO A 2 -10.58 1.29 17.11
C PRO A 2 -10.22 0.11 16.20
N HIS A 3 -10.35 0.29 14.89
CA HIS A 3 -10.00 -0.71 13.88
C HIS A 3 -8.81 -0.22 13.06
N ALA A 4 -7.87 -1.12 12.74
CA ALA A 4 -6.77 -0.85 11.82
C ALA A 4 -7.17 -1.29 10.40
N GLY A 5 -6.77 -0.51 9.40
CA GLY A 5 -7.10 -0.75 8.00
C GLY A 5 -6.47 0.30 7.09
N VAL A 6 -6.85 0.26 5.82
CA VAL A 6 -6.39 1.21 4.79
C VAL A 6 -7.55 2.02 4.26
N ILE A 7 -7.27 3.23 3.79
CA ILE A 7 -8.27 4.13 3.21
C ILE A 7 -8.36 3.84 1.71
N ALA A 8 -9.57 3.65 1.18
CA ALA A 8 -9.79 3.28 -0.23
C ALA A 8 -9.17 4.29 -1.21
N GLN A 9 -9.15 5.57 -0.86
CA GLN A 9 -8.51 6.63 -1.65
C GLN A 9 -6.98 6.48 -1.69
N GLU A 10 -6.34 6.15 -0.57
CA GLU A 10 -4.89 5.89 -0.54
C GLU A 10 -4.54 4.63 -1.33
N VAL A 11 -5.38 3.58 -1.21
CA VAL A 11 -5.22 2.36 -2.01
C VAL A 11 -5.39 2.66 -3.48
N ARG A 12 -6.34 3.52 -3.87
CA ARG A 12 -6.57 3.89 -5.27
C ARG A 12 -5.34 4.53 -5.92
N ASP A 13 -4.56 5.31 -5.17
CA ASP A 13 -3.38 5.98 -5.71
C ASP A 13 -2.21 5.02 -5.97
N VAL A 14 -2.17 3.88 -5.27
CA VAL A 14 -1.06 2.90 -5.32
C VAL A 14 -1.44 1.63 -6.08
N LEU A 15 -2.66 1.13 -5.87
CA LEU A 15 -3.20 -0.13 -6.38
C LEU A 15 -4.70 0.03 -6.74
N PRO A 16 -5.03 0.72 -7.85
CA PRO A 16 -6.40 1.04 -8.24
C PRO A 16 -7.33 -0.18 -8.31
N GLU A 17 -6.82 -1.33 -8.75
CA GLU A 17 -7.55 -2.59 -8.92
C GLU A 17 -8.05 -3.18 -7.60
N ALA A 18 -7.43 -2.83 -6.48
CA ALA A 18 -7.88 -3.23 -5.14
C ALA A 18 -8.84 -2.21 -4.51
N SER A 19 -9.22 -1.16 -5.24
CA SER A 19 -10.22 -0.19 -4.82
C SER A 19 -11.48 -0.31 -5.67
N GLY A 20 -12.64 -0.25 -5.01
CA GLY A 20 -13.95 -0.26 -5.64
C GLY A 20 -14.69 1.05 -5.39
N SER A 21 -15.66 1.35 -6.23
CA SER A 21 -16.65 2.38 -5.94
C SER A 21 -18.02 1.97 -6.42
N PHE A 22 -19.05 2.34 -5.66
CA PHE A 22 -20.43 2.22 -6.12
C PHE A 22 -21.19 3.49 -5.77
N THR A 23 -22.17 3.81 -6.61
CA THR A 23 -23.04 4.95 -6.42
C THR A 23 -24.40 4.46 -5.97
N LYS A 24 -24.88 5.02 -4.86
CA LYS A 24 -26.24 4.82 -4.38
C LYS A 24 -27.08 6.00 -4.85
N TYR A 25 -28.21 5.68 -5.47
CA TYR A 25 -29.20 6.67 -5.88
C TYR A 25 -30.41 6.55 -4.96
N VAL A 26 -30.88 7.69 -4.44
CA VAL A 26 -32.11 7.77 -3.65
C VAL A 26 -33.03 8.77 -4.31
N ASP A 27 -34.23 8.34 -4.69
CA ASP A 27 -35.26 9.26 -5.19
C ASP A 27 -35.80 10.06 -3.99
N LEU A 28 -35.74 11.39 -4.10
CA LEU A 28 -36.25 12.34 -3.12
C LEU A 28 -37.70 12.73 -3.46
N PRO A 29 -38.54 13.00 -2.44
CA PRO A 29 -39.90 13.44 -2.66
C PRO A 29 -39.95 14.86 -3.24
N GLY A 30 -40.76 15.03 -4.29
CA GLY A 30 -41.03 16.32 -4.94
C GLY A 30 -40.54 16.37 -6.40
N PRO A 31 -41.24 17.11 -7.27
CA PRO A 31 -40.77 17.34 -8.64
C PRO A 31 -39.66 18.41 -8.64
N THR A 32 -38.68 18.28 -9.54
CA THR A 32 -37.89 19.44 -9.99
C THR A 32 -38.79 20.42 -10.75
N GLN A 33 -38.30 21.64 -11.02
CA GLN A 33 -39.05 22.63 -11.81
C GLN A 33 -39.49 22.10 -13.19
N ASP A 34 -38.77 21.10 -13.72
CA ASP A 34 -39.02 20.48 -15.02
C ASP A 34 -39.80 19.14 -14.93
N GLY A 35 -40.29 18.76 -13.74
CA GLY A 35 -41.09 17.55 -13.53
C GLY A 35 -40.29 16.24 -13.51
N THR A 36 -38.95 16.29 -13.44
CA THR A 36 -38.11 15.11 -13.25
C THR A 36 -38.02 14.71 -11.77
N PRO A 37 -37.82 13.42 -11.44
CA PRO A 37 -37.58 12.99 -10.07
C PRO A 37 -36.30 13.62 -9.51
N LEU A 38 -36.38 14.24 -8.34
CA LEU A 38 -35.20 14.66 -7.57
C LEU A 38 -34.45 13.39 -7.14
N ARG A 39 -33.14 13.34 -7.40
CA ARG A 39 -32.28 12.23 -7.01
C ARG A 39 -31.09 12.72 -6.20
N GLU A 40 -30.84 12.07 -5.08
CA GLU A 40 -29.59 12.19 -4.34
C GLU A 40 -28.60 11.14 -4.83
N GLU A 41 -27.36 11.57 -5.07
CA GLU A 41 -26.24 10.71 -5.45
C GLU A 41 -25.24 10.65 -4.31
N GLU A 42 -25.06 9.47 -3.73
CA GLU A 42 -23.98 9.20 -2.77
C GLU A 42 -22.99 8.21 -3.36
N ARG A 43 -21.70 8.56 -3.39
CA ARG A 43 -20.63 7.68 -3.86
C ARG A 43 -19.85 7.09 -2.69
N PHE A 44 -19.76 5.76 -2.68
CA PHE A 44 -19.02 4.99 -1.69
C PHE A 44 -17.76 4.41 -2.32
N TYR A 45 -16.69 4.34 -1.53
CA TYR A 45 -15.45 3.66 -1.91
C TYR A 45 -15.22 2.46 -1.00
N SER A 46 -14.71 1.37 -1.58
CA SER A 46 -14.42 0.12 -0.87
C SER A 46 -13.01 -0.37 -1.18
N VAL A 47 -12.50 -1.26 -0.32
CA VAL A 47 -11.19 -1.89 -0.47
C VAL A 47 -11.39 -3.40 -0.62
N ASP A 48 -10.77 -3.99 -1.64
CA ASP A 48 -10.64 -5.43 -1.76
C ASP A 48 -9.39 -5.94 -1.01
N TYR A 49 -9.62 -6.39 0.22
CA TYR A 49 -8.56 -6.89 1.10
C TYR A 49 -7.97 -8.24 0.64
N ALA A 50 -8.66 -9.01 -0.20
CA ALA A 50 -8.16 -10.31 -0.66
C ALA A 50 -6.93 -10.12 -1.57
N GLY A 51 -6.97 -9.16 -2.48
CA GLY A 51 -5.83 -8.81 -3.34
C GLY A 51 -4.67 -8.18 -2.56
N ILE A 52 -4.97 -7.27 -1.63
CA ILE A 52 -3.95 -6.52 -0.88
C ILE A 52 -3.12 -7.43 0.02
N THR A 53 -3.75 -8.40 0.69
CA THR A 53 -3.04 -9.27 1.63
C THR A 53 -2.00 -10.15 0.94
N ALA A 54 -2.30 -10.68 -0.25
CA ALA A 54 -1.34 -11.45 -1.04
C ALA A 54 -0.16 -10.58 -1.49
N LEU A 55 -0.42 -9.36 -1.97
CA LEU A 55 0.61 -8.41 -2.37
C LEU A 55 1.51 -8.01 -1.18
N LEU A 56 0.92 -7.81 -0.01
CA LEU A 56 1.65 -7.46 1.21
C LEU A 56 2.63 -8.57 1.62
N VAL A 57 2.19 -9.83 1.58
CA VAL A 57 3.07 -10.98 1.85
C VAL A 57 4.23 -11.04 0.86
N GLN A 58 3.95 -10.79 -0.43
CA GLN A 58 4.99 -10.75 -1.45
C GLN A 58 5.99 -9.61 -1.21
N ALA A 59 5.50 -8.41 -0.90
CA ALA A 59 6.33 -7.25 -0.58
C ALA A 59 7.26 -7.53 0.61
N PHE A 60 6.76 -8.19 1.67
CA PHE A 60 7.59 -8.59 2.81
C PHE A 60 8.68 -9.58 2.42
N LYS A 61 8.40 -10.57 1.58
CA LYS A 61 9.43 -11.52 1.09
C LYS A 61 10.52 -10.81 0.30
N GLU A 62 10.14 -9.89 -0.59
CA GLU A 62 11.11 -9.13 -1.38
C GLU A 62 11.95 -8.17 -0.52
N MET A 63 11.35 -7.56 0.51
CA MET A 63 12.08 -6.75 1.48
C MET A 63 13.06 -7.59 2.30
N ASP A 64 12.63 -8.76 2.78
CA ASP A 64 13.46 -9.68 3.54
C ASP A 64 14.69 -10.15 2.73
N GLU A 65 14.49 -10.48 1.45
CA GLU A 65 15.59 -10.83 0.54
C GLU A 65 16.57 -9.67 0.34
N LYS A 66 16.06 -8.44 0.20
CA LYS A 66 16.90 -7.23 0.09
C LYS A 66 17.68 -6.97 1.37
N ILE A 67 17.04 -7.11 2.53
CA ILE A 67 17.68 -6.96 3.84
C ILE A 67 18.81 -7.99 3.98
N THR A 68 18.53 -9.27 3.70
CA THR A 68 19.54 -10.34 3.75
C THR A 68 20.74 -10.03 2.87
N LYS A 69 20.52 -9.53 1.65
CA LYS A 69 21.63 -9.13 0.75
C LYS A 69 22.42 -7.95 1.30
N LEU A 70 21.75 -6.96 1.90
CA LEU A 70 22.42 -5.80 2.51
C LEU A 70 23.26 -6.22 3.72
N GLU A 71 22.77 -7.15 4.54
CA GLU A 71 23.50 -7.68 5.69
C GLU A 71 24.75 -8.46 5.26
N GLU A 72 24.65 -9.28 4.22
CA GLU A 72 25.81 -10.00 3.66
C GLU A 72 26.85 -9.04 3.07
N GLN A 73 26.40 -8.01 2.33
CA GLN A 73 27.31 -6.97 1.83
C GLN A 73 28.01 -6.21 2.96
N GLN A 74 27.28 -5.90 4.04
CA GLN A 74 27.85 -5.24 5.21
C GLN A 74 28.93 -6.09 5.87
N LYS A 75 28.69 -7.41 6.01
CA LYS A 75 29.68 -8.35 6.53
C LYS A 75 30.95 -8.38 5.68
N GLN A 76 30.83 -8.46 4.36
CA GLN A 76 31.97 -8.43 3.44
C GLN A 76 32.76 -7.13 3.54
N ILE A 77 32.07 -5.99 3.67
CA ILE A 77 32.71 -4.69 3.88
C ILE A 77 33.51 -4.66 5.19
N ASP A 78 32.97 -5.22 6.26
CA ASP A 78 33.64 -5.21 7.56
C ASP A 78 34.86 -6.14 7.59
N GLU A 79 34.77 -7.32 6.97
CA GLU A 79 35.93 -8.21 6.75
C GLU A 79 37.03 -7.52 5.92
N LEU A 80 36.66 -6.83 4.84
CA LEU A 80 37.61 -6.08 4.01
C LEU A 80 38.26 -4.92 4.79
N LYS A 81 37.50 -4.17 5.59
CA LYS A 81 38.04 -3.12 6.46
C LYS A 81 39.06 -3.67 7.45
N GLU A 82 38.77 -4.82 8.07
CA GLU A 82 39.68 -5.46 9.02
C GLU A 82 40.98 -5.89 8.33
N LEU A 83 40.90 -6.48 7.13
CA LEU A 83 42.08 -6.85 6.35
C LEU A 83 42.92 -5.63 5.96
N VAL A 84 42.27 -4.54 5.51
CA VAL A 84 42.96 -3.29 5.20
C VAL A 84 43.66 -2.72 6.42
N GLN A 85 43.01 -2.73 7.59
CA GLN A 85 43.61 -2.26 8.84
C GLN A 85 44.85 -3.08 9.20
N LYS A 86 44.78 -4.41 9.14
CA LYS A 86 45.93 -5.31 9.38
C LYS A 86 47.10 -5.03 8.42
N LEU A 87 46.82 -4.68 7.17
CA LEU A 87 47.87 -4.34 6.21
C LEU A 87 48.50 -2.98 6.48
N LEU A 88 47.73 -2.01 6.98
CA LEU A 88 48.23 -0.70 7.40
C LEU A 88 49.08 -0.81 8.66
N ASP A 89 48.69 -1.64 9.61
CA ASP A 89 49.39 -1.83 10.89
C ASP A 89 50.71 -2.61 10.75
N ASN A 90 50.89 -3.36 9.66
CA ASN A 90 52.11 -4.13 9.35
C ASN A 90 53.14 -3.35 8.51
N LYS A 91 52.92 -2.06 8.26
CA LYS A 91 53.89 -1.14 7.61
C LYS A 91 54.58 -0.25 8.63
#